data_AF-A0A2Z6RE13-F1
#
_entry.id   AF-A0A2Z6RE13-F1
#
_cell.length_a   1.000
_cell.length_b   1.000
_cell.length_c   1.000
_cell.angle_alpha   90.00
_cell.angle_beta   90.00
_cell.angle_gamma   90.00
#
_symmetry.space_group_name_H-M   'P 1'
#
loop_
_entity.id
_entity.type
_entity.pdbx_description
1 polymer ?
#
loop_
_entity_poly.entity_id
_entity_poly.type
_entity_poly.pdbx_seq_one_letter_code
_entity_poly.pdbx_strand_id
1 'polypeptide(L)'
;MAFISLAPSALPVFLRNENTAKLILKAVKHMNVDDPAILIQWNANGFNDNAVANCRNGVPGQTQADIVNYIVGNGGVDFNGLNTLLLFRNNLAIPTCQYQFPPRTHHQAGVADVCLSVCRINKLSAAGRIDYEPFDYPLMVISCVMWRKPIYGIL
;
A
#
# COMPACT_ATOMS: atom_id res chain seq x y z
N MET A 1 7.64 22.03 22.74
CA MET A 1 7.32 21.04 21.69
C MET A 1 6.10 20.27 22.18
N ALA A 2 4.93 20.50 21.60
CA ALA A 2 3.69 19.88 22.06
C ALA A 2 3.52 18.52 21.39
N PHE A 3 3.39 17.45 22.18
CA PHE A 3 2.98 16.15 21.67
C PHE A 3 1.50 16.27 21.29
N ILE A 4 1.20 16.30 19.99
CA ILE A 4 -0.18 16.13 19.54
C ILE A 4 -0.49 14.64 19.72
N SER A 5 -1.13 14.30 20.84
CA SER A 5 -1.84 13.03 20.99
C SER A 5 -2.97 13.04 19.95
N LEU A 6 -2.72 12.46 18.78
CA LEU A 6 -3.77 12.22 17.80
C LEU A 6 -4.68 11.15 18.40
N ALA A 7 -5.94 11.49 18.63
CA ALA A 7 -6.95 10.50 18.98
C ALA A 7 -6.93 9.37 17.92
N PRO A 8 -7.14 8.10 18.29
CA PRO A 8 -7.13 6.98 17.33
C PRO A 8 -8.08 7.19 16.14
N SER A 9 -9.16 7.96 16.34
CA SER A 9 -10.13 8.34 15.29
C SER A 9 -9.59 9.38 14.28
N ALA A 10 -8.53 10.12 14.61
CA ALA A 10 -7.86 11.06 13.72
C ALA A 10 -6.76 10.40 12.88
N LEU A 11 -6.37 9.16 13.22
CA LEU A 11 -5.43 8.40 12.41
C LEU A 11 -6.11 7.91 11.11
N PRO A 12 -5.35 7.79 10.01
CA PRO A 12 -5.79 7.05 8.84
C PRO A 12 -6.28 5.65 9.23
N VAL A 13 -7.29 5.14 8.52
CA VAL A 13 -7.97 3.88 8.85
C VAL A 13 -6.98 2.72 9.05
N PHE A 14 -5.89 2.68 8.29
CA PHE A 14 -4.87 1.64 8.40
C PHE A 14 -4.01 1.69 9.66
N LEU A 15 -3.85 2.85 10.30
CA LEU A 15 -3.16 2.98 11.59
C LEU A 15 -4.09 2.75 12.80
N ARG A 16 -5.41 2.64 12.57
CA ARG A 16 -6.37 2.33 13.65
C ARG A 16 -6.35 0.87 14.06
N ASN A 17 -5.87 -0.02 13.17
CA ASN A 17 -5.74 -1.43 13.47
C ASN A 17 -4.42 -1.70 14.21
N GLU A 18 -4.50 -2.20 15.44
CA GLU A 18 -3.34 -2.46 16.28
C GLU A 18 -2.36 -3.48 15.66
N ASN A 19 -2.86 -4.49 14.95
CA ASN A 19 -2.01 -5.48 14.29
C ASN A 19 -1.24 -4.86 13.13
N THR A 20 -1.90 -4.00 12.35
CA THR A 20 -1.26 -3.23 11.28
C THR A 20 -0.22 -2.28 11.84
N ALA A 21 -0.53 -1.54 12.91
CA ALA A 21 0.43 -0.64 13.56
C ALA A 21 1.66 -1.39 14.10
N LYS A 22 1.46 -2.55 14.74
CA LYS A 22 2.56 -3.43 15.19
C LYS A 22 3.39 -3.94 14.02
N LEU A 23 2.76 -4.29 12.90
CA LEU A 23 3.44 -4.77 11.70
C LEU A 23 4.34 -3.67 11.11
N ILE A 24 3.82 -2.45 11.00
CA ILE A 24 4.57 -1.28 10.53
C ILE A 24 5.75 -0.98 11.45
N LEU A 25 5.53 -0.96 12.78
CA LEU A 25 6.60 -0.70 13.73
C LEU A 25 7.72 -1.76 13.65
N LYS A 26 7.35 -3.04 13.46
CA LYS A 26 8.33 -4.09 13.20
C LYS A 26 9.09 -3.82 11.91
N ALA A 27 8.40 -3.54 10.81
CA ALA A 27 9.01 -3.30 9.51
C ALA A 27 9.98 -2.12 9.51
N VAL A 28 9.62 -1.01 10.17
CA VAL A 28 10.46 0.19 10.31
C VAL A 28 11.78 -0.11 11.02
N LYS A 29 11.83 -1.08 11.94
CA LYS A 29 13.10 -1.54 12.54
C LYS A 29 14.01 -2.24 11.54
N HIS A 30 13.44 -2.82 10.47
CA HIS A 30 14.18 -3.48 9.40
C HIS A 30 14.48 -2.58 8.20
N MET A 31 13.90 -1.36 8.13
CA MET A 31 14.10 -0.39 7.05
C MET A 31 15.33 0.50 7.31
N ASN A 32 16.09 0.82 6.26
CA ASN A 32 16.98 1.99 6.27
C ASN A 32 16.16 3.29 6.12
N VAL A 33 16.79 4.45 6.30
CA VAL A 33 16.12 5.77 6.17
C VAL A 33 15.48 5.93 4.79
N ASP A 34 16.20 5.56 3.74
CA ASP A 34 15.72 5.73 2.36
C ASP A 34 14.93 4.54 1.83
N ASP A 35 14.74 3.48 2.63
CA ASP A 35 13.94 2.32 2.25
C ASP A 35 12.46 2.67 2.42
N PRO A 36 11.65 2.68 1.35
CA PRO A 36 10.21 2.83 1.50
C PRO A 36 9.54 1.47 1.71
N ALA A 37 8.32 1.49 2.23
CA ALA A 37 7.44 0.32 2.28
C ALA A 37 6.06 0.68 1.73
N ILE A 38 5.36 -0.30 1.18
CA ILE A 38 3.96 -0.15 0.76
C ILE A 38 3.10 -1.05 1.63
N LEU A 39 2.11 -0.44 2.28
CA LEU A 39 1.06 -1.13 3.01
C LEU A 39 -0.19 -1.18 2.14
N ILE A 40 -0.74 -2.37 1.95
CA ILE A 40 -1.95 -2.61 1.15
C ILE A 40 -3.07 -3.09 2.07
N GLN A 41 -4.20 -2.39 2.04
CA GLN A 41 -5.44 -2.89 2.62
C GLN A 41 -6.26 -3.56 1.54
N TRP A 42 -6.27 -4.89 1.52
CA TRP A 42 -7.01 -5.66 0.54
C TRP A 42 -8.52 -5.57 0.75
N ASN A 43 -9.25 -5.66 -0.35
CA ASN A 43 -10.70 -5.78 -0.36
C ASN A 43 -11.09 -7.16 -0.88
N ALA A 44 -11.57 -8.04 0.00
CA ALA A 44 -11.96 -9.40 -0.37
C ALA A 44 -13.05 -9.43 -1.45
N ASN A 45 -13.95 -8.43 -1.47
CA ASN A 45 -15.01 -8.33 -2.48
C ASN A 45 -14.44 -8.05 -3.89
N GLY A 46 -13.25 -7.45 -3.98
CA GLY A 46 -12.58 -7.23 -5.26
C GLY A 46 -12.09 -8.53 -5.91
N PHE A 47 -11.95 -9.62 -5.16
CA PHE A 47 -11.53 -10.93 -5.67
C PHE A 47 -12.63 -11.99 -5.64
N ASN A 48 -13.83 -11.64 -5.18
CA ASN A 48 -14.95 -12.57 -5.05
C ASN A 48 -16.19 -11.99 -5.73
N ASP A 49 -15.97 -11.30 -6.85
CA ASP A 49 -17.01 -10.65 -7.64
C ASP A 49 -17.76 -11.62 -8.56
N ASN A 50 -17.26 -12.85 -8.74
CA ASN A 50 -17.85 -13.87 -9.60
C ASN A 50 -17.66 -15.29 -9.02
N ALA A 51 -18.14 -16.32 -9.75
CA ALA A 51 -18.22 -17.69 -9.28
C ALA A 51 -16.86 -18.38 -8.99
N VAL A 52 -15.75 -17.86 -9.50
CA VAL A 52 -14.41 -18.39 -9.21
C VAL A 52 -13.86 -17.69 -7.97
N ALA A 53 -13.81 -18.42 -6.86
CA ALA A 53 -13.39 -17.90 -5.56
C ALA A 53 -11.97 -17.30 -5.59
N ASN A 54 -11.79 -16.19 -4.88
CA ASN A 54 -10.52 -15.47 -4.70
C ASN A 54 -9.84 -15.01 -6.00
N CYS A 55 -10.58 -14.96 -7.11
CA CYS A 55 -10.11 -14.50 -8.41
C CYS A 55 -10.90 -13.29 -8.88
N ARG A 56 -10.18 -12.20 -9.17
CA ARG A 56 -10.75 -11.01 -9.80
C ARG A 56 -11.44 -11.39 -11.11
N ASN A 57 -12.64 -10.85 -11.34
CA ASN A 57 -13.43 -11.04 -12.56
C ASN A 57 -13.75 -12.51 -12.87
N GLY A 58 -13.62 -13.40 -11.88
CA GLY A 58 -13.76 -14.85 -12.06
C GLY A 58 -12.66 -15.48 -12.92
N VAL A 59 -11.53 -14.81 -13.16
CA VAL A 59 -10.47 -15.32 -14.04
C VAL A 59 -9.42 -16.09 -13.22
N PRO A 60 -9.23 -17.40 -13.45
CA PRO A 60 -8.22 -18.18 -12.74
C PRO A 60 -6.83 -17.54 -12.83
N GLY A 61 -6.18 -17.41 -11.66
CA GLY A 61 -4.84 -16.80 -11.55
C GLY A 61 -4.84 -15.31 -11.23
N GLN A 62 -5.95 -14.58 -11.40
CA GLN A 62 -6.04 -13.17 -10.99
C GLN A 62 -6.32 -13.03 -9.48
N THR A 63 -5.41 -13.57 -8.67
CA THR A 63 -5.53 -13.64 -7.21
C THR A 63 -4.79 -12.50 -6.53
N GLN A 64 -5.06 -12.29 -5.23
CA GLN A 64 -4.25 -11.40 -4.39
C GLN A 64 -2.76 -11.79 -4.42
N ALA A 65 -2.46 -13.09 -4.34
CA ALA A 65 -1.10 -13.61 -4.35
C ALA A 65 -0.36 -13.28 -5.65
N ASP A 66 -1.06 -13.28 -6.77
CA ASP A 66 -0.48 -12.91 -8.07
C ASP A 66 -0.13 -11.41 -8.14
N ILE A 67 -0.91 -10.52 -7.53
CA ILE A 67 -0.55 -9.10 -7.39
C ILE A 67 0.66 -8.94 -6.46
N VAL A 68 0.73 -9.69 -5.36
CA VAL A 68 1.89 -9.65 -4.45
C VAL A 68 3.15 -10.16 -5.16
N ASN A 69 3.05 -11.26 -5.88
CA ASN A 69 4.16 -11.82 -6.67
C ASN A 69 4.65 -10.81 -7.71
N TYR A 70 3.74 -10.05 -8.33
CA TYR A 70 4.10 -8.97 -9.23
C TYR A 70 4.95 -7.90 -8.52
N ILE A 71 4.54 -7.46 -7.32
CA ILE A 71 5.28 -6.45 -6.55
C ILE A 71 6.63 -6.99 -6.09
N VAL A 72 6.67 -8.26 -5.64
CA VAL A 72 7.92 -8.93 -5.23
C VAL A 72 8.89 -9.08 -6.41
N GLY A 73 8.38 -9.45 -7.58
CA GLY A 73 9.16 -9.51 -8.82
C GLY A 73 9.75 -8.16 -9.25
N ASN A 74 9.16 -7.05 -8.79
CA ASN A 74 9.63 -5.68 -9.02
C ASN A 74 10.47 -5.12 -7.85
N GLY A 75 11.01 -5.98 -6.98
CA GLY A 75 11.93 -5.59 -5.91
C GLY A 75 11.28 -5.30 -4.55
N GLY A 76 9.99 -5.58 -4.42
CA GLY A 76 9.33 -5.65 -3.11
C GLY A 76 9.72 -6.91 -2.34
N VAL A 77 9.65 -6.87 -1.02
CA VAL A 77 9.84 -8.01 -0.14
C VAL A 77 8.65 -8.11 0.80
N ASP A 78 7.93 -9.23 0.76
CA ASP A 78 6.78 -9.44 1.64
C ASP A 78 7.21 -9.61 3.11
N PHE A 79 6.88 -8.61 3.90
CA PHE A 79 7.26 -8.56 5.29
C PHE A 79 6.38 -9.49 6.12
N ASN A 80 7.01 -10.51 6.70
CA ASN A 80 6.38 -11.60 7.48
C ASN A 80 5.43 -12.51 6.68
N GLY A 81 5.44 -12.49 5.35
CA GLY A 81 4.60 -13.40 4.55
C GLY A 81 3.09 -13.12 4.65
N LEU A 82 2.71 -11.89 5.04
CA LEU A 82 1.32 -11.50 5.29
C LEU A 82 0.66 -10.85 4.07
N ASN A 83 1.37 -10.71 2.95
CA ASN A 83 0.89 -10.11 1.71
C ASN A 83 0.39 -8.65 1.87
N THR A 84 0.65 -8.01 3.01
CA THR A 84 0.01 -6.75 3.43
C THR A 84 1.01 -5.61 3.47
N LEU A 85 2.27 -5.89 3.79
CA LEU A 85 3.31 -4.89 3.93
C LEU A 85 4.54 -5.33 3.14
N LEU A 86 4.91 -4.56 2.12
CA LEU A 86 5.99 -4.89 1.21
C LEU A 86 7.11 -3.87 1.37
N LEU A 87 8.30 -4.33 1.75
CA LEU A 87 9.49 -3.49 1.90
C LEU A 87 10.22 -3.36 0.58
N PHE A 88 10.74 -2.17 0.29
CA PHE A 88 11.61 -1.93 -0.86
C PHE A 88 12.97 -1.49 -0.36
N ARG A 89 14.03 -2.20 -0.79
CA ARG A 89 15.44 -1.88 -0.45
C ARG A 89 16.07 -0.88 -1.41
N ASN A 90 15.30 -0.42 -2.37
CA ASN A 90 15.72 0.50 -3.41
C ASN A 90 14.57 1.47 -3.65
N ASN A 91 14.78 2.76 -3.41
CA ASN A 91 13.73 3.76 -3.60
C ASN A 91 13.25 3.86 -5.06
N LEU A 92 14.07 3.42 -6.03
CA LEU A 92 13.74 3.41 -7.45
C LEU A 92 12.84 2.23 -7.84
N ALA A 93 12.71 1.21 -6.99
CA ALA A 93 11.87 0.04 -7.25
C ALA A 93 10.37 0.38 -7.14
N ILE A 94 9.99 1.35 -6.29
CA ILE A 94 8.59 1.78 -6.17
C ILE A 94 8.08 2.40 -7.48
N PRO A 95 8.73 3.40 -8.09
CA PRO A 95 8.29 3.95 -9.37
C PRO A 95 8.18 2.88 -10.48
N THR A 96 9.14 1.95 -10.56
CA THR A 96 9.09 0.85 -11.54
C THR A 96 7.90 -0.06 -11.30
N CYS A 97 7.65 -0.44 -10.04
CA CYS A 97 6.46 -1.18 -9.67
C CYS A 97 5.18 -0.40 -9.98
N GLN A 98 5.19 0.92 -9.76
CA GLN A 98 4.05 1.80 -9.91
C GLN A 98 3.58 1.87 -11.37
N TYR A 99 4.46 2.16 -12.32
CA TYR A 99 4.05 2.38 -13.72
C TYR A 99 3.52 1.13 -14.43
N GLN A 100 3.80 -0.05 -13.90
CA GLN A 100 3.52 -1.32 -14.56
C GLN A 100 2.54 -2.21 -13.78
N PHE A 101 1.82 -1.65 -12.79
CA PHE A 101 0.82 -2.42 -12.06
C PHE A 101 -0.13 -3.16 -13.02
N PRO A 102 -0.46 -4.43 -12.73
CA PRO A 102 -1.30 -5.21 -13.62
C PRO A 102 -2.67 -4.54 -13.82
N PRO A 103 -3.25 -4.54 -15.04
CA PRO A 103 -4.54 -3.89 -15.31
C PRO A 103 -5.69 -4.33 -14.41
N ARG A 104 -5.64 -5.57 -13.89
CA ARG A 104 -6.60 -6.13 -12.94
C ARG A 104 -6.63 -5.41 -11.59
N THR A 105 -5.61 -4.61 -11.27
CA THR A 105 -5.56 -3.82 -10.05
C THR A 105 -6.31 -2.50 -10.16
N HIS A 106 -6.58 -2.03 -11.38
CA HIS A 106 -7.26 -0.76 -11.62
C HIS A 106 -8.75 -0.84 -11.29
N HIS A 107 -9.32 0.30 -10.91
CA HIS A 107 -10.75 0.46 -10.70
C HIS A 107 -11.57 0.04 -11.93
N GLN A 108 -12.68 -0.65 -11.69
CA GLN A 108 -13.62 -1.11 -12.72
C GLN A 108 -15.05 -0.75 -12.32
N ALA A 109 -15.79 -0.11 -13.22
CA ALA A 109 -17.16 0.26 -12.96
C ALA A 109 -18.03 -0.98 -12.67
N GLY A 110 -18.78 -0.93 -11.57
CA GLY A 110 -19.65 -2.03 -11.16
C GLY A 110 -18.96 -3.22 -10.48
N VAL A 111 -17.63 -3.16 -10.29
CA VAL A 111 -16.87 -4.20 -9.58
C VAL A 111 -16.08 -3.56 -8.44
N ALA A 112 -16.15 -4.14 -7.23
CA ALA A 112 -15.44 -3.58 -6.08
C ALA A 112 -13.93 -3.50 -6.33
N ASP A 113 -13.23 -2.48 -5.82
CA ASP A 113 -11.77 -2.39 -6.00
C ASP A 113 -11.02 -3.54 -5.31
N VAL A 114 -9.83 -3.90 -5.79
CA VAL A 114 -9.00 -4.96 -5.18
C VAL A 114 -8.38 -4.52 -3.85
N CYS A 115 -8.24 -3.22 -3.63
CA CYS A 115 -7.70 -2.60 -2.43
C CYS A 115 -8.68 -1.54 -1.93
N LEU A 116 -8.83 -1.42 -0.60
CA LEU A 116 -9.54 -0.30 0.02
C LEU A 116 -8.65 0.94 0.12
N SER A 117 -7.36 0.71 0.35
CA SER A 117 -6.34 1.75 0.39
C SER A 117 -4.96 1.15 0.19
N VAL A 118 -4.05 1.97 -0.33
CA VAL A 118 -2.63 1.65 -0.37
C VAL A 118 -1.87 2.87 0.13
N CYS A 119 -0.86 2.65 0.96
CA CYS A 119 -0.10 3.72 1.58
C CYS A 119 1.38 3.42 1.49
N ARG A 120 2.16 4.45 1.17
CA ARG A 120 3.60 4.39 1.24
C ARG A 120 4.07 4.88 2.60
N ILE A 121 5.01 4.16 3.18
CA ILE A 121 5.61 4.43 4.47
C ILE A 121 7.09 4.74 4.24
N ASN A 122 7.53 5.91 4.72
CA ASN A 122 8.92 6.36 4.64
C ASN A 122 9.48 6.49 6.07
N LYS A 123 10.72 6.05 6.28
CA LYS A 123 11.40 6.14 7.57
C LYS A 123 12.25 7.41 7.65
N LEU A 124 12.05 8.25 8.67
CA LEU A 124 12.82 9.49 8.84
C LEU A 124 13.92 9.35 9.90
N SER A 125 15.12 9.88 9.60
CA SER A 125 16.34 9.65 10.38
C SER A 125 16.38 10.31 11.75
N ALA A 126 15.73 11.46 11.96
CA ALA A 126 15.99 12.31 13.13
C ALA A 126 15.49 11.74 14.49
N ALA A 127 14.53 10.80 14.49
CA ALA A 127 14.09 10.10 15.71
C ALA A 127 13.41 8.75 15.42
N GLY A 128 13.63 8.16 14.22
CA GLY A 128 12.84 7.01 13.77
C GLY A 128 11.37 7.36 13.53
N ARG A 129 11.08 8.61 13.17
CA ARG A 129 9.72 9.06 12.85
C ARG A 129 9.26 8.34 11.58
N ILE A 130 7.98 8.01 11.55
CA ILE A 130 7.35 7.36 10.41
C ILE A 130 6.56 8.44 9.68
N ASP A 131 6.88 8.64 8.42
CA ASP A 131 6.07 9.44 7.51
C ASP A 131 5.27 8.51 6.61
N TYR A 132 4.08 8.94 6.20
CA TYR A 132 3.23 8.16 5.32
C TYR A 132 2.52 9.07 4.33
N GLU A 133 2.33 8.55 3.11
CA GLU A 133 1.60 9.22 2.05
C GLU A 133 0.63 8.24 1.37
N PRO A 134 -0.55 8.72 0.91
CA PRO A 134 -1.42 7.92 0.06
C PRO A 134 -0.68 7.41 -1.18
N PHE A 135 -0.93 6.16 -1.55
CA PHE A 135 -0.38 5.53 -2.75
C PHE A 135 -1.55 5.17 -3.66
N ASP A 136 -2.15 6.17 -4.31
CA ASP A 136 -3.46 6.04 -4.97
C ASP A 136 -3.43 5.33 -6.34
N TYR A 137 -2.25 4.93 -6.83
CA TYR A 137 -2.09 4.45 -8.19
C TYR A 137 -2.93 3.21 -8.57
N PRO A 138 -3.08 2.16 -7.73
CA PRO A 138 -3.98 1.06 -8.07
C PRO A 138 -5.47 1.46 -8.03
N LEU A 139 -5.83 2.60 -7.41
CA LEU A 139 -7.21 3.03 -7.20
C LEU A 139 -7.67 4.11 -8.19
N MET A 140 -6.74 4.73 -8.91
CA MET A 140 -7.04 5.80 -9.86
C MET A 140 -7.32 5.23 -11.24
N VAL A 141 -8.52 5.49 -11.76
CA VAL A 141 -8.86 5.30 -13.18
C VAL A 141 -7.85 6.10 -14.00
N ILE A 142 -7.23 5.50 -15.03
CA ILE A 142 -6.46 6.25 -16.02
C ILE A 142 -7.42 7.17 -16.77
N SER A 143 -7.66 8.34 -16.19
CA SER A 143 -8.26 9.49 -16.83
C SER A 143 -7.80 10.71 -16.04
N CYS A 144 -6.89 11.45 -16.66
CA CYS A 144 -6.41 12.78 -16.30
C CYS A 144 -5.12 12.88 -15.44
N VAL A 145 -4.06 13.28 -16.14
CA VAL A 145 -2.87 13.98 -15.64
C VAL A 145 -3.30 15.32 -15.00
N MET A 146 -2.54 15.79 -14.00
CA MET A 146 -2.76 16.91 -13.06
C MET A 146 -3.54 16.47 -11.81
N TRP A 147 -2.96 16.45 -10.60
CA TRP A 147 -2.29 17.56 -9.93
C TRP A 147 -1.21 17.08 -8.95
N ARG A 148 0.02 17.58 -9.11
CA ARG A 148 0.90 17.84 -7.94
C ARG A 148 0.20 18.89 -7.07
N LYS A 149 0.10 18.70 -5.75
CA LYS A 149 0.31 19.68 -4.64
C LYS A 149 -0.01 19.00 -3.28
N PRO A 150 0.49 19.52 -2.15
CA PRO A 150 1.87 19.51 -1.69
C PRO A 150 2.02 18.65 -0.41
N ILE A 151 3.27 18.44 -0.03
CA ILE A 151 3.73 17.84 1.23
C ILE A 151 2.96 18.47 2.41
N TYR A 152 2.18 17.68 3.15
CA TYR A 152 1.78 18.06 4.51
C TYR A 152 2.97 17.76 5.43
N GLY A 153 3.89 18.72 5.48
CA GLY A 153 4.89 18.78 6.54
C GLY A 153 4.16 19.04 7.85
N ILE A 154 4.23 18.09 8.78
CA ILE A 154 3.78 18.30 10.15
C ILE A 154 5.01 18.75 10.96
N LEU A 155 4.97 20.03 11.37
CA LEU A 155 5.87 20.69 12.32
C LEU A 155 6.00 19.92 13.64
#